data_AF-A0A843KPA7-F1
#
_entry.id   AF-A0A843KPA7-F1
#
_cell.length_a   1.000
_cell.length_b   1.000
_cell.length_c   1.000
_cell.angle_alpha   90.00
_cell.angle_beta   90.00
_cell.angle_gamma   90.00
#
_symmetry.space_group_name_H-M   'P 1'
#
loop_
_entity.id
_entity.type
_entity.pdbx_description
1 polymer ?
#
loop_
_entity_poly.entity_id
_entity_poly.type
_entity_poly.pdbx_seq_one_letter_code
_entity_poly.pdbx_strand_id
1 'polypeptide(L)'
;MMNKTVLGPVTQAGAEKRILSVEKPQTQCIEAVKSLLAWRGRASDPLPSFLEMGEGEARMVLVLSNKKDCFYVVTDRECSCPAHNWHPNQRCKHQRKHFAEQAIHKQSMAETLEQADKNLPRMPYQYQRMVRAAREEAEADGLLELADRKPFRPFIEDDGKPTRAAGGA
;
A
#
# COMPACT_ATOMS: atom_id res chain seq x y z
N MET A 1 -40.53 5.17 64.76
CA MET A 1 -39.57 6.10 65.42
C MET A 1 -38.30 6.11 64.60
N MET A 2 -37.69 7.29 64.48
CA MET A 2 -36.75 7.71 63.42
C MET A 2 -35.47 6.88 63.32
N ASN A 3 -35.16 6.36 62.14
CA ASN A 3 -33.82 5.88 61.80
C ASN A 3 -33.05 7.04 61.17
N LYS A 4 -32.33 7.79 62.00
CA LYS A 4 -31.39 8.84 61.57
C LYS A 4 -30.19 8.18 60.88
N THR A 5 -30.13 8.25 59.56
CA THR A 5 -28.90 7.99 58.82
C THR A 5 -28.00 9.21 58.97
N VAL A 6 -26.97 9.10 59.80
CA VAL A 6 -25.90 10.08 59.92
C VAL A 6 -25.09 10.04 58.63
N LEU A 7 -25.20 11.08 57.80
CA LEU A 7 -24.31 11.32 56.69
C LEU A 7 -22.92 11.66 57.25
N GLY A 8 -22.01 10.69 57.20
CA GLY A 8 -20.58 10.95 57.40
C GLY A 8 -20.03 11.78 56.22
N PRO A 9 -18.98 12.59 56.43
CA PRO A 9 -18.42 13.41 55.37
C PRO A 9 -17.74 12.51 54.32
N VAL A 10 -18.21 12.60 53.08
CA VAL A 10 -17.51 12.03 51.92
C VAL A 10 -16.18 12.77 51.80
N THR A 11 -15.11 12.12 52.22
CA THR A 11 -13.74 12.54 51.92
C THR A 11 -13.56 12.44 50.41
N GLN A 12 -13.54 13.60 49.76
CA GLN A 12 -13.32 13.76 48.34
C GLN A 12 -11.83 13.50 48.04
N ALA A 13 -11.42 12.23 48.07
CA ALA A 13 -10.09 11.81 47.67
C ALA A 13 -10.04 11.69 46.14
N GLY A 14 -9.38 12.67 45.51
CA GLY A 14 -8.62 12.46 44.27
C GLY A 14 -9.36 12.01 43.02
N ALA A 15 -10.60 12.46 42.78
CA ALA A 15 -11.21 12.30 41.45
C ALA A 15 -10.58 13.32 40.49
N GLU A 16 -9.62 12.87 39.69
CA GLU A 16 -9.16 13.56 38.48
C GLU A 16 -10.39 13.90 37.63
N LYS A 17 -10.88 15.14 37.71
CA LYS A 17 -12.03 15.62 36.93
C LYS A 17 -11.60 15.71 35.47
N ARG A 18 -11.69 14.59 34.74
CA ARG A 18 -11.58 14.58 33.27
C ARG A 18 -12.71 15.45 32.72
N ILE A 19 -12.33 16.60 32.17
CA ILE A 19 -13.26 17.58 31.62
C ILE A 19 -13.96 17.01 30.38
N LEU A 20 -13.25 16.19 29.58
CA LEU A 20 -13.78 15.51 28.40
C LEU A 20 -13.15 14.11 28.26
N SER A 21 -13.96 13.06 28.38
CA SER A 21 -13.59 11.71 27.96
C SER A 21 -13.91 11.56 26.47
N VAL A 22 -12.91 11.83 25.61
CA VAL A 22 -13.07 11.60 24.17
C VAL A 22 -12.82 10.11 23.89
N GLU A 23 -13.87 9.33 24.04
CA GLU A 23 -13.89 7.95 23.57
C GLU A 23 -13.96 7.98 22.04
N LYS A 24 -12.93 7.44 21.39
CA LYS A 24 -12.96 7.29 19.93
C LYS A 24 -13.96 6.18 19.60
N PRO A 25 -14.84 6.37 18.61
CA PRO A 25 -15.75 5.31 18.19
C PRO A 25 -14.91 4.08 17.80
N GLN A 26 -15.05 3.01 18.57
CA GLN A 26 -14.35 1.76 18.33
C GLN A 26 -15.28 0.83 17.58
N THR A 27 -14.89 0.44 16.36
CA THR A 27 -15.73 -0.36 15.48
C THR A 27 -15.86 -1.81 15.96
N GLN A 28 -14.79 -2.37 16.56
CA GLN A 28 -14.79 -3.67 17.22
C GLN A 28 -13.81 -3.71 18.39
N CYS A 29 -14.27 -4.15 19.56
CA CYS A 29 -13.46 -4.33 20.76
C CYS A 29 -12.75 -5.70 20.77
N ILE A 30 -11.61 -5.78 21.47
CA ILE A 30 -10.82 -7.02 21.58
C ILE A 30 -11.65 -8.12 22.26
N GLU A 31 -12.45 -7.76 23.26
CA GLU A 31 -13.31 -8.68 24.00
C GLU A 31 -14.33 -9.36 23.09
N ALA A 32 -14.96 -8.62 22.17
CA ALA A 32 -15.87 -9.18 21.18
C ALA A 32 -15.16 -10.13 20.20
N VAL A 33 -13.91 -9.84 19.82
CA VAL A 33 -13.15 -10.74 18.95
C VAL A 33 -12.69 -12.00 19.71
N LYS A 34 -12.35 -11.88 21.00
CA LYS A 34 -12.03 -13.02 21.86
C LYS A 34 -13.24 -13.93 22.06
N SER A 35 -14.43 -13.38 22.29
CA SER A 35 -15.65 -14.18 22.41
C SER A 35 -16.01 -14.86 21.08
N LEU A 36 -15.80 -14.18 19.95
CA LEU A 36 -15.99 -14.76 18.62
C LEU A 36 -14.99 -15.90 18.34
N LEU A 37 -13.72 -15.74 18.73
CA LEU A 37 -12.70 -16.78 18.61
C LEU A 37 -13.02 -18.00 19.47
N ALA A 38 -13.46 -17.78 20.72
CA ALA A 38 -13.87 -18.83 21.63
C ALA A 38 -15.07 -19.62 21.07
N TRP A 39 -16.07 -18.92 20.54
CA TRP A 39 -17.21 -19.55 19.86
C TRP A 39 -16.79 -20.39 18.64
N ARG A 40 -15.81 -19.91 17.87
CA ARG A 40 -15.24 -20.64 16.73
C ARG A 40 -14.28 -21.77 17.15
N GLY A 41 -14.06 -21.98 18.45
CA GLY A 41 -13.16 -23.00 18.99
C GLY A 41 -11.67 -22.74 18.72
N ARG A 42 -11.27 -21.49 18.48
CA ARG A 42 -9.85 -21.10 18.26
C ARG A 42 -9.26 -20.46 19.52
N ALA A 43 -7.98 -20.73 19.76
CA ALA A 43 -7.23 -20.08 20.82
C ALA A 43 -7.16 -18.56 20.56
N SER A 44 -7.42 -17.76 21.61
CA SER A 44 -7.37 -16.30 21.54
C SER A 44 -5.99 -15.72 21.89
N ASP A 45 -5.10 -16.53 22.50
CA ASP A 45 -3.74 -16.15 22.85
C ASP A 45 -2.73 -16.99 22.06
N PRO A 46 -1.82 -16.36 21.27
CA PRO A 46 -1.69 -14.92 21.03
C PRO A 46 -2.80 -14.34 20.12
N LEU A 47 -3.13 -13.06 20.30
CA LEU A 47 -4.10 -12.35 19.47
C LEU A 47 -3.74 -12.46 17.98
N PRO A 48 -4.66 -12.93 17.12
CA PRO A 48 -4.38 -13.08 15.70
C PRO A 48 -4.22 -11.72 15.02
N SER A 49 -3.23 -11.61 14.14
CA SER A 49 -2.98 -10.40 13.34
C SER A 49 -4.14 -10.07 12.41
N PHE A 50 -4.82 -11.11 11.90
CA PHE A 50 -6.02 -10.98 11.09
C PHE A 50 -6.90 -12.22 11.26
N LEU A 51 -8.21 -12.04 11.12
CA LEU A 51 -9.19 -13.11 11.15
C LEU A 51 -10.02 -13.06 9.88
N GLU A 52 -10.02 -14.14 9.11
CA GLU A 52 -10.87 -14.25 7.93
C GLU A 52 -12.19 -14.95 8.30
N MET A 53 -13.29 -14.33 7.88
CA MET A 53 -14.66 -14.79 8.11
C MET A 53 -15.39 -14.78 6.76
N GLY A 54 -16.22 -15.80 6.53
CA GLY A 54 -16.93 -15.99 5.26
C GLY A 54 -16.09 -16.69 4.18
N GLU A 55 -16.77 -17.07 3.09
CA GLU A 55 -16.21 -17.71 1.91
C GLU A 55 -16.81 -17.05 0.65
N GLY A 56 -16.03 -16.95 -0.43
CA GLY A 56 -16.48 -16.34 -1.69
C GLY A 56 -16.74 -14.83 -1.59
N GLU A 57 -17.91 -14.39 -2.07
CA GLU A 57 -18.31 -12.97 -2.17
C GLU A 57 -18.61 -12.30 -0.81
N ALA A 58 -18.87 -13.09 0.24
CA ALA A 58 -19.09 -12.60 1.59
C ALA A 58 -17.81 -12.60 2.45
N ARG A 59 -16.62 -12.61 1.81
CA ARG A 59 -15.35 -12.62 2.52
C ARG A 59 -15.16 -11.30 3.27
N MET A 60 -15.07 -11.39 4.58
CA MET A 60 -14.74 -10.27 5.47
C MET A 60 -13.49 -10.60 6.28
N VAL A 61 -12.62 -9.62 6.48
CA VAL A 61 -11.39 -9.77 7.25
C VAL A 61 -11.38 -8.77 8.39
N LEU A 62 -11.20 -9.27 9.61
CA LEU A 62 -10.92 -8.45 10.78
C LEU A 62 -9.41 -8.27 10.87
N VAL A 63 -8.94 -7.03 10.76
CA VAL A 63 -7.51 -6.70 10.80
C VAL A 63 -7.16 -6.02 12.12
N LEU A 64 -6.15 -6.53 12.81
CA LEU A 64 -5.67 -5.94 14.05
C LEU A 64 -5.04 -4.57 13.77
N SER A 65 -5.43 -3.57 14.56
CA SER A 65 -4.80 -2.26 14.56
C SER A 65 -3.32 -2.33 14.99
N ASN A 66 -2.50 -1.39 14.52
CA ASN A 66 -1.10 -1.30 14.97
C ASN A 66 -0.98 -1.04 16.49
N LYS A 67 -1.96 -0.35 17.08
CA LYS A 67 -2.04 -0.08 18.52
C LYS A 67 -2.53 -1.30 19.31
N LYS A 68 -2.97 -2.36 18.62
CA LYS A 68 -3.54 -3.58 19.19
C LYS A 68 -4.72 -3.29 20.14
N ASP A 69 -5.44 -2.20 19.91
CA ASP A 69 -6.57 -1.75 20.72
C ASP A 69 -7.92 -2.17 20.11
N CYS A 70 -8.00 -2.22 18.78
CA CYS A 70 -9.20 -2.56 18.03
C CYS A 70 -8.93 -3.44 16.81
N PHE A 71 -10.00 -4.05 16.28
CA PHE A 71 -10.02 -4.70 14.97
C PHE A 71 -10.83 -3.86 13.97
N TYR A 72 -10.30 -3.69 12.77
CA TYR A 72 -11.00 -3.06 11.65
C TYR A 72 -11.68 -4.12 10.81
N VAL A 73 -12.94 -3.87 10.43
CA VAL A 73 -13.66 -4.71 9.47
C VAL A 73 -13.26 -4.27 8.07
N VAL A 74 -12.86 -5.24 7.26
CA VAL A 74 -12.43 -5.02 5.87
C VAL A 74 -13.23 -5.96 4.98
N THR A 75 -13.91 -5.38 4.00
CA THR A 75 -14.54 -6.11 2.89
C THR A 75 -13.86 -5.71 1.58
N ASP A 76 -14.29 -6.33 0.48
CA ASP A 76 -13.88 -5.98 -0.88
C ASP A 76 -14.13 -4.50 -1.22
N ARG A 77 -15.28 -3.97 -0.79
CA ARG A 77 -15.79 -2.61 -1.10
C ARG A 77 -15.45 -1.59 -0.02
N GLU A 78 -15.58 -1.95 1.25
CA GLU A 78 -15.56 -0.99 2.37
C GLU A 78 -14.58 -1.37 3.47
N CYS A 79 -14.14 -0.39 4.25
CA CYS A 79 -13.24 -0.62 5.38
C CYS A 79 -13.58 0.32 6.52
N SER A 80 -13.69 -0.22 7.73
CA SER A 80 -14.01 0.57 8.93
C SER A 80 -12.83 1.41 9.45
N CYS A 81 -11.69 1.44 8.75
CA CYS A 81 -10.53 2.20 9.19
C CYS A 81 -10.72 3.71 8.98
N PRO A 82 -10.12 4.56 9.83
CA PRO A 82 -10.22 6.01 9.69
C PRO A 82 -9.79 6.52 8.30
N ALA A 83 -8.79 5.87 7.67
CA ALA A 83 -8.29 6.27 6.37
C ALA A 83 -9.35 6.15 5.26
N HIS A 84 -10.26 5.17 5.33
CA HIS A 84 -11.35 5.05 4.37
C HIS A 84 -12.47 6.04 4.65
N ASN A 85 -12.74 6.34 5.93
CA ASN A 85 -13.69 7.38 6.31
C ASN A 85 -13.29 8.78 5.77
N TRP A 86 -12.00 9.11 5.78
CA TRP A 86 -11.48 10.36 5.22
C TRP A 86 -11.32 10.33 3.69
N HIS A 87 -11.22 9.14 3.08
CA HIS A 87 -11.01 8.95 1.65
C HIS A 87 -11.90 7.81 1.10
N PRO A 88 -13.22 8.02 0.99
CA PRO A 88 -14.18 6.96 0.67
C PRO A 88 -13.98 6.36 -0.73
N ASN A 89 -13.58 7.18 -1.70
CA ASN A 89 -13.36 6.74 -3.08
C ASN A 89 -12.01 6.05 -3.31
N GLN A 90 -11.19 5.88 -2.25
CA GLN A 90 -9.87 5.27 -2.35
C GLN A 90 -9.77 4.00 -1.50
N ARG A 91 -9.20 2.94 -2.10
CA ARG A 91 -8.91 1.70 -1.36
C ARG A 91 -7.80 1.95 -0.35
N CYS A 92 -8.08 1.65 0.91
CA CYS A 92 -7.15 1.84 2.02
C CYS A 92 -6.08 0.73 2.06
N LYS A 93 -5.03 0.92 2.89
CA LYS A 93 -3.95 -0.07 3.06
C LYS A 93 -4.45 -1.46 3.48
N HIS A 94 -5.53 -1.54 4.27
CA HIS A 94 -6.07 -2.82 4.73
C HIS A 94 -6.75 -3.59 3.59
N GLN A 95 -7.59 -2.91 2.79
CA GLN A 95 -8.22 -3.52 1.62
C GLN A 95 -7.16 -4.01 0.63
N ARG A 96 -6.16 -3.19 0.29
CA ARG A 96 -5.10 -3.59 -0.66
C ARG A 96 -4.30 -4.82 -0.21
N LYS A 97 -4.17 -5.05 1.11
CA LYS A 97 -3.41 -6.18 1.66
C LYS A 97 -4.20 -7.49 1.65
N HIS A 98 -5.50 -7.43 1.94
CA HIS A 98 -6.34 -8.62 2.12
C HIS A 98 -7.26 -8.92 0.92
N PHE A 99 -7.61 -7.89 0.15
CA PHE A 99 -8.43 -7.95 -1.06
C PHE A 99 -7.62 -7.36 -2.22
N ALA A 100 -6.63 -8.13 -2.66
CA ALA A 100 -5.85 -7.82 -3.85
C ALA A 100 -6.68 -8.09 -5.10
N GLU A 101 -7.78 -7.36 -5.30
CA GLU A 101 -8.47 -7.37 -6.57
C GLU A 101 -7.63 -6.60 -7.59
N GLN A 102 -7.16 -7.38 -8.55
CA GLN A 102 -6.48 -7.09 -9.81
C GLN A 102 -5.90 -5.68 -9.95
N ALA A 103 -4.57 -5.67 -9.91
CA ALA A 103 -3.67 -4.79 -10.64
C ALA A 103 -4.14 -3.33 -10.70
N ILE A 104 -3.42 -2.48 -9.95
CA ILE A 104 -2.94 -1.21 -10.53
C ILE A 104 -2.65 -1.54 -11.99
N HIS A 105 -3.41 -0.99 -12.94
CA HIS A 105 -3.12 -1.13 -14.36
C HIS A 105 -1.67 -0.69 -14.47
N LYS A 106 -0.76 -1.67 -14.53
CA LYS A 106 0.67 -1.43 -14.57
C LYS A 106 0.87 -0.98 -15.99
N GLN A 107 0.63 0.31 -16.22
CA GLN A 107 0.83 0.89 -17.52
C GLN A 107 2.25 0.54 -17.93
N SER A 108 2.36 -0.13 -19.05
CA SER A 108 3.64 -0.33 -19.70
C SER A 108 4.27 1.04 -19.96
N MET A 109 5.60 1.08 -20.09
CA MET A 109 6.28 2.31 -20.49
C MET A 109 5.68 2.87 -21.79
N ALA A 110 5.27 2.00 -22.72
CA ALA A 110 4.59 2.38 -23.96
C ALA A 110 3.25 3.09 -23.68
N GLU A 111 2.37 2.51 -22.86
CA GLU A 111 1.07 3.13 -22.51
C GLU A 111 1.24 4.48 -21.81
N THR A 112 2.27 4.60 -20.96
CA THR A 112 2.59 5.85 -20.27
C THR A 112 3.00 6.94 -21.25
N LEU A 113 3.83 6.60 -22.24
CA LEU A 113 4.28 7.53 -23.29
C LEU A 113 3.11 7.94 -24.21
N GLU A 114 2.26 7.01 -24.62
CA GLU A 114 1.06 7.33 -25.40
C GLU A 114 0.11 8.26 -24.65
N GLN A 115 -0.06 8.04 -23.34
CA GLN A 115 -0.90 8.91 -22.51
C GLN A 115 -0.29 10.31 -22.40
N ALA A 116 1.05 10.43 -22.32
CA ALA A 116 1.73 11.71 -22.35
C ALA A 116 1.51 12.43 -23.70
N ASP A 117 1.58 11.70 -24.82
CA ASP A 117 1.32 12.25 -26.16
C ASP A 117 -0.12 12.74 -26.31
N LYS A 118 -1.10 11.96 -25.83
CA LYS A 118 -2.52 12.34 -25.83
C LYS A 118 -2.78 13.57 -24.95
N ASN A 119 -2.01 13.77 -23.89
CA ASN A 119 -2.13 14.91 -22.99
C ASN A 119 -1.36 16.15 -23.48
N LEU A 120 -0.42 16.02 -24.42
CA LEU A 120 0.40 17.13 -24.89
C LEU A 120 -0.42 18.34 -25.40
N PRO A 121 -1.53 18.18 -26.14
CA PRO A 121 -2.36 19.31 -26.58
C PRO A 121 -3.09 20.04 -25.43
N ARG A 122 -3.25 19.39 -24.28
CA ARG A 122 -3.85 19.99 -23.07
C ARG A 122 -2.84 20.80 -22.26
N MET A 123 -1.55 20.62 -22.51
CA MET A 123 -0.50 21.32 -21.80
C MET A 123 -0.38 22.78 -22.28
N PRO A 124 0.19 23.68 -21.48
CA PRO A 124 0.42 25.06 -21.89
C PRO A 124 1.25 25.16 -23.18
N TYR A 125 0.96 26.17 -24.00
CA TYR A 125 1.57 26.34 -25.33
C TYR A 125 3.11 26.35 -25.33
N GLN A 126 3.73 26.97 -24.32
CA GLN A 126 5.18 26.98 -24.18
C GLN A 126 5.76 25.58 -24.00
N TYR A 127 5.08 24.72 -23.24
CA TYR A 127 5.48 23.33 -23.04
C TYR A 127 5.37 22.53 -24.35
N GLN A 128 4.28 22.73 -25.10
CA GLN A 128 4.11 22.10 -26.41
C GLN A 128 5.23 22.46 -27.38
N ARG A 129 5.61 23.75 -27.45
CA ARG A 129 6.72 24.22 -28.28
C ARG A 129 8.05 23.59 -27.88
N MET A 130 8.31 23.51 -26.57
CA MET A 130 9.56 22.94 -26.05
C MET A 130 9.65 21.45 -26.40
N VAL A 131 8.58 20.69 -26.19
CA VAL A 131 8.54 19.25 -26.51
C VAL A 131 8.69 19.01 -28.01
N ARG A 132 8.08 19.85 -28.86
CA ARG A 132 8.25 19.78 -30.31
C ARG A 132 9.71 20.05 -30.72
N ALA A 133 10.32 21.10 -30.19
CA ALA A 133 11.71 21.45 -30.49
C ALA A 133 12.68 20.34 -30.05
N ALA A 134 12.48 19.75 -28.88
CA ALA A 134 13.30 18.65 -28.39
C ALA A 134 13.17 17.38 -29.26
N ARG A 135 11.99 17.10 -29.84
CA ARG A 135 11.81 15.99 -30.79
C ARG A 135 12.53 16.26 -32.11
N GLU A 136 12.40 17.46 -32.64
CA GLU A 136 13.07 17.89 -33.87
C GLU A 136 14.60 17.83 -33.75
N GLU A 137 15.14 18.26 -32.61
CA GLU A 137 16.57 18.17 -32.29
C GLU A 137 17.04 16.71 -32.16
N ALA A 138 16.27 15.85 -31.48
CA ALA A 138 16.58 14.42 -31.37
C ALA A 138 16.50 13.67 -32.72
N GLU A 139 15.57 14.06 -33.60
CA GLU A 139 15.47 13.53 -34.97
C GLU A 139 16.65 14.00 -35.84
N ALA A 140 17.10 15.24 -35.68
CA ALA A 140 18.28 15.79 -36.36
C ALA A 140 19.58 15.11 -35.88
N ASP A 141 19.74 14.94 -34.56
CA ASP A 141 20.91 14.27 -33.98
C ASP A 141 20.92 12.77 -34.29
N GLY A 142 19.77 12.09 -34.27
CA GLY A 142 19.67 10.68 -34.64
C GLY A 142 20.04 10.39 -36.09
N LEU A 143 19.82 11.36 -36.99
CA LEU A 143 20.24 11.29 -38.40
C LEU A 143 21.76 11.46 -38.57
N LEU A 144 22.39 12.25 -37.70
CA LEU A 144 23.84 12.43 -37.64
C LEU A 144 24.54 11.22 -36.98
N GLU A 145 23.96 10.65 -35.91
CA GLU A 145 24.58 9.56 -35.15
C GLU A 145 24.56 8.19 -35.86
N LEU A 146 23.63 7.98 -36.81
CA LEU A 146 23.58 6.75 -37.63
C LEU A 146 24.76 6.63 -38.60
N ALA A 147 25.43 7.74 -38.94
CA ALA A 147 26.56 7.74 -39.87
C ALA A 147 27.87 7.26 -39.23
N ASP A 148 28.04 7.42 -37.91
CA ASP A 148 29.32 7.19 -37.22
C ASP A 148 29.34 5.96 -36.28
N ARG A 149 28.25 5.19 -36.22
CA ARG A 149 28.20 3.97 -35.41
C ARG A 149 29.07 2.87 -36.02
N LYS A 150 30.26 2.67 -35.46
CA LYS A 150 31.05 1.45 -35.68
C LYS A 150 30.18 0.25 -35.28
N PRO A 151 30.06 -0.79 -36.13
CA PRO A 151 29.28 -1.97 -35.78
C PRO A 151 29.85 -2.56 -34.48
N PHE A 152 28.95 -2.86 -33.55
CA PHE A 152 29.29 -3.57 -32.32
C PHE A 152 29.98 -4.88 -32.71
N ARG A 153 31.27 -5.02 -32.36
CA ARG A 153 32.02 -6.27 -32.48
C ARG A 153 31.87 -7.02 -31.16
N PRO A 154 31.06 -8.08 -31.09
CA PRO A 154 31.01 -8.94 -29.91
C PRO A 154 32.41 -9.52 -29.68
N PHE A 155 32.87 -9.49 -28.44
CA PHE A 155 34.24 -9.82 -28.00
C PHE A 155 34.58 -11.33 -28.08
N ILE A 156 34.11 -12.03 -29.12
CA ILE A 156 34.29 -13.47 -29.32
C ILE A 156 35.01 -13.68 -30.66
N GLU A 157 36.19 -13.11 -30.80
CA GLU A 157 37.20 -13.66 -31.70
C GLU A 157 38.28 -14.22 -30.77
N ASP A 158 38.24 -15.54 -30.59
CA ASP A 158 39.20 -16.32 -29.84
C ASP A 158 40.56 -16.14 -30.53
N ASP A 159 41.40 -15.24 -30.01
CA ASP A 159 42.77 -15.05 -30.45
C ASP A 159 43.47 -16.41 -30.43
N GLY A 160 43.90 -16.86 -31.61
CA GLY A 160 44.59 -18.12 -31.84
C GLY A 160 45.73 -18.33 -30.84
N LYS A 161 45.43 -19.07 -29.78
CA LYS A 161 46.39 -19.54 -28.79
C LYS A 161 47.49 -20.32 -29.52
N PRO A 162 48.77 -19.90 -29.48
CA PRO A 162 49.83 -20.73 -30.04
C PRO A 162 49.93 -21.98 -29.17
N THR A 163 49.50 -23.11 -29.73
CA THR A 163 49.75 -24.43 -29.16
C THR A 163 51.25 -24.63 -29.07
N ARG A 164 51.78 -24.75 -27.85
CA ARG A 164 53.18 -25.13 -27.60
C ARG A 164 53.45 -26.47 -28.27
N ALA A 165 54.11 -26.44 -29.43
CA ALA A 165 54.61 -27.62 -30.11
C ALA A 165 56.01 -27.98 -29.56
N ALA A 166 56.10 -29.25 -29.16
CA ALA A 166 57.24 -30.15 -29.00
C ALA A 166 58.69 -29.67 -29.30
N GLY A 167 59.60 -30.07 -28.41
CA GLY A 167 60.77 -30.88 -28.80
C GLY A 167 62.13 -30.20 -28.97
N GLY A 168 62.96 -30.33 -27.92
CA GLY A 168 64.37 -30.78 -27.92
C GLY A 168 65.39 -30.30 -28.97
N ALA A 169 66.46 -29.66 -28.49
CA ALA A 169 67.86 -30.10 -28.62
C ALA A 169 68.73 -29.30 -27.63
#